data_AF-A0A7T8DVB3-F1
#
_entry.id   AF-A0A7T8DVB3-F1
#
_cell.length_a   1.000
_cell.length_b   1.000
_cell.length_c   1.000
_cell.angle_alpha   90.00
_cell.angle_beta   90.00
_cell.angle_gamma   90.00
#
_symmetry.space_group_name_H-M   'P 1'
#
loop_
_entity.id
_entity.type
_entity.pdbx_description
1 polymer ?
#
loop_
_entity_poly.entity_id
_entity_poly.type
_entity_poly.pdbx_seq_one_letter_code
_entity_poly.pdbx_strand_id
1 'polypeptide(L)' 'MAEILKFVYNIFIFIFISTTSTDGVYLCSEDSDCNEKYCYMPQVAKCIGQLCKCVWIK' A
#
# COMPACT_ATOMS: atom_id res chain seq x y z
N MET A 1 -3.02 -10.35 -36.83
CA MET A 1 -3.21 -11.11 -35.58
C MET A 1 -2.12 -10.81 -34.55
N ALA A 2 -0.84 -10.84 -34.92
CA ALA A 2 0.28 -10.52 -34.02
C ALA A 2 0.26 -9.07 -33.47
N GLU A 3 -0.12 -8.10 -34.29
CA GLU A 3 -0.24 -6.67 -33.90
C GLU A 3 -1.26 -6.46 -32.76
N ILE A 4 -2.41 -7.11 -32.85
CA ILE A 4 -3.49 -7.00 -31.85
C ILE A 4 -3.05 -7.64 -30.53
N LEU A 5 -2.35 -8.78 -30.59
CA LEU A 5 -1.81 -9.45 -29.41
C LEU A 5 -0.76 -8.58 -28.69
N LYS A 6 0.11 -7.89 -29.44
CA LYS A 6 1.08 -6.94 -28.86
C LYS A 6 0.38 -5.78 -28.17
N PHE A 7 -0.67 -5.23 -28.77
CA PHE A 7 -1.44 -4.15 -28.19
C PHE A 7 -2.10 -4.55 -26.86
N VAL A 8 -2.76 -5.71 -26.85
CA VAL A 8 -3.40 -6.27 -25.65
C VAL A 8 -2.37 -6.55 -24.55
N TYR A 9 -1.22 -7.12 -24.90
CA TYR A 9 -0.14 -7.40 -23.95
C TYR A 9 0.42 -6.12 -23.30
N ASN A 10 0.61 -5.06 -24.08
CA ASN A 10 1.08 -3.77 -23.56
C ASN A 10 0.06 -3.13 -22.60
N ILE A 11 -1.25 -3.26 -22.86
CA ILE A 11 -2.30 -2.79 -21.95
C ILE A 11 -2.25 -3.55 -20.62
N PHE A 12 -2.13 -4.88 -20.67
CA PHE A 12 -2.04 -5.68 -19.45
C PHE A 12 -0.81 -5.32 -18.60
N ILE A 13 0.35 -5.11 -19.23
CA ILE A 13 1.55 -4.65 -18.53
C ILE A 13 1.32 -3.27 -17.89
N PHE A 14 0.74 -2.34 -18.63
CA PHE A 14 0.47 -0.99 -18.14
C PHE A 14 -0.45 -1.01 -16.91
N ILE A 15 -1.52 -1.81 -16.95
CA ILE A 15 -2.44 -1.98 -15.82
C ILE A 15 -1.72 -2.62 -14.64
N PHE A 16 -0.95 -3.70 -14.86
CA PHE A 16 -0.24 -4.39 -13.79
C PHE A 16 0.73 -3.45 -13.06
N ILE A 17 1.55 -2.70 -13.81
CA ILE A 17 2.48 -1.72 -13.24
C ILE A 17 1.71 -0.65 -12.43
N SER A 18 0.62 -0.12 -12.98
CA SER A 18 -0.21 0.90 -12.32
C SER A 18 -0.86 0.39 -11.03
N THR A 19 -1.22 -0.90 -10.98
CA THR A 19 -1.75 -1.52 -9.76
C THR A 19 -0.67 -1.86 -8.73
N THR A 20 0.55 -2.18 -9.16
CA THR A 20 1.68 -2.44 -8.25
C THR A 20 2.30 -1.17 -7.67
N SER A 21 2.08 -0.02 -8.29
CA SER A 21 2.59 1.27 -7.82
C SER A 21 1.76 1.92 -6.70
N THR A 22 0.73 1.24 -6.18
CA THR A 22 0.18 1.62 -4.87
C THR A 22 1.13 1.09 -3.80
N ASP A 23 2.20 1.84 -3.57
CA ASP A 23 3.04 1.67 -2.39
C ASP A 23 2.16 1.59 -1.13
N GLY A 24 2.32 0.51 -0.38
CA GLY A 24 2.24 0.56 1.08
C GLY A 24 0.89 0.89 1.70
N VAL A 25 -0.24 0.41 1.14
CA VAL A 25 -1.44 0.26 1.97
C VAL A 25 -1.20 -0.89 2.93
N TYR A 26 -0.51 -0.61 4.05
CA TYR A 26 -0.36 -1.53 5.17
C TYR A 26 -1.74 -1.69 5.80
N LEU A 27 -2.52 -2.60 5.20
CA LEU A 27 -3.77 -3.05 5.73
C LEU A 27 -3.50 -3.66 7.11
N CYS A 28 -4.23 -3.19 8.10
CA CYS A 28 -4.15 -3.68 9.47
C CYS A 28 -5.54 -4.10 9.94
N SER A 29 -5.60 -5.08 10.83
CA SER A 29 -6.79 -5.41 11.61
C SER A 29 -6.62 -4.99 13.06
N GLU A 30 -5.39 -5.05 13.57
CA GLU A 30 -5.03 -4.72 14.94
C GLU A 30 -3.83 -3.75 14.98
N ASP A 31 -3.67 -3.04 16.10
CA ASP A 31 -2.54 -2.11 16.29
C ASP A 31 -1.18 -2.83 16.18
N SER A 32 -1.11 -4.12 16.55
CA SER A 32 0.11 -4.94 16.45
C SER A 32 0.54 -5.27 15.02
N ASP A 33 -0.36 -5.15 14.05
CA ASP A 33 -0.02 -5.33 12.63
C ASP A 33 0.83 -4.16 12.12
N CYS A 34 0.77 -3.03 12.82
CA CYS A 34 1.49 -1.81 12.45
C CYS A 34 2.88 -1.77 13.09
N ASN A 35 3.91 -1.76 12.23
CA ASN A 35 5.28 -1.68 12.69
C ASN A 35 5.60 -0.25 13.19
N GLU A 36 5.88 -0.13 14.49
CA GLU A 36 6.20 1.15 15.14
C GLU A 36 7.44 1.85 14.56
N LYS A 37 8.33 1.11 13.87
CA LYS A 37 9.55 1.67 13.25
C LYS A 37 9.25 2.76 12.20
N TYR A 38 8.02 2.83 11.69
CA TYR A 38 7.61 3.83 10.71
C TYR A 38 7.15 5.16 11.35
N CYS A 39 6.97 5.22 12.67
CA CYS A 39 6.56 6.42 13.37
C CYS A 39 7.73 7.06 14.12
N TYR A 40 7.83 8.38 14.07
CA TYR A 40 8.80 9.13 14.87
C TYR A 40 8.29 9.29 16.30
N MET A 41 9.14 9.09 17.31
CA MET A 41 8.81 9.46 18.69
C MET A 41 8.39 10.95 18.76
N PRO A 42 7.34 11.32 19.51
CA PRO A 42 6.54 10.52 20.45
C PRO A 42 5.23 9.96 19.85
N GLN A 43 5.24 9.57 18.56
CA GLN A 43 4.08 8.96 17.89
C GLN A 43 4.13 7.44 17.99
N VAL A 44 2.96 6.81 18.04
CA VAL A 44 2.76 5.35 17.98
C VAL A 44 1.96 4.98 16.74
N ALA A 45 2.26 3.82 16.17
CA ALA A 45 1.50 3.29 15.05
C ALA A 45 0.18 2.69 15.57
N LYS A 46 -0.94 3.07 14.97
CA LYS A 46 -2.27 2.52 15.28
C LYS A 46 -3.02 2.13 14.02
N CYS A 47 -3.87 1.13 14.15
CA CYS A 47 -4.77 0.72 13.10
C CYS A 47 -6.05 1.58 13.13
N ILE A 48 -6.19 2.49 12.17
CA ILE A 48 -7.34 3.40 12.10
C ILE A 48 -8.00 3.28 10.73
N GLY A 49 -9.14 2.59 10.69
CA GLY A 49 -9.89 2.36 9.46
C GLY A 49 -9.14 1.42 8.51
N GLN A 50 -8.62 0.31 9.06
CA GLN A 50 -7.83 -0.70 8.33
C GLN A 50 -6.51 -0.19 7.74
N LEU A 51 -6.01 0.95 8.23
CA LEU A 51 -4.76 1.55 7.79
C LEU A 51 -3.89 1.90 8.99
N CYS A 52 -2.61 1.56 8.90
CA CYS A 52 -1.62 2.01 9.88
C CYS A 52 -1.43 3.53 9.79
N LYS A 53 -1.66 4.22 10.90
CA LYS A 53 -1.48 5.67 11.05
C LYS A 53 -0.64 5.97 12.29
N CYS A 54 0.24 6.95 12.22
CA CYS A 54 0.98 7.44 13.38
C CYS A 54 0.12 8.46 14.15
N VAL A 55 -0.05 8.25 15.45
CA VAL A 55 -0.78 9.15 16.35
C VAL A 55 0.08 9.56 17.54
N TRP A 56 -0.08 10.78 18.01
CA TRP A 56 0.67 11.32 19.15
C TRP A 56 0.24 10.63 20.45
N ILE A 57 1.22 10.23 21.27
CA ILE A 57 0.97 9.85 22.67
C ILE A 57 0.63 11.15 23.43
N LYS A 58 -0.55 11.21 24.02
CA LYS A 58 -1.01 12.33 24.86
C LYS A 58 -0.79 12.03 26.33
#